data_AF-A0A2A4QM59-F1
#
_entry.id   AF-A0A2A4QM59-F1
#
_cell.length_a   1.000
_cell.length_b   1.000
_cell.length_c   1.000
_cell.angle_alpha   90.00
_cell.angle_beta   90.00
_cell.angle_gamma   90.00
#
_symmetry.space_group_name_H-M   'P 1'
#
loop_
_entity.id
_entity.type
_entity.pdbx_description
1 polymer ?
#
loop_
_entity_poly.entity_id
_entity_poly.type
_entity_poly.pdbx_seq_one_letter_code
_entity_poly.pdbx_strand_id
1 'polypeptide(L)' 'MKVEKIQTNEDLKLALSRVEKLWDSEDPQEVVELNSLATLISDYEDKLLCQERMAQPEFKVDIDDR' A
#
# COMPACT_ATOMS: atom_id res chain seq x y z
N MET A 1 -11.43 12.10 -9.15
CA MET A 1 -9.97 12.00 -9.35
C MET A 1 -9.61 10.57 -9.04
N LYS A 2 -9.03 9.83 -9.99
CA LYS A 2 -8.68 8.42 -9.81
C LYS A 2 -7.20 8.34 -9.45
N VAL A 3 -6.88 7.76 -8.29
CA VAL A 3 -5.49 7.56 -7.88
C VAL A 3 -5.00 6.30 -8.57
N GLU A 4 -4.01 6.43 -9.45
CA GLU A 4 -3.46 5.30 -10.22
C GLU A 4 -2.14 4.78 -9.63
N LYS A 5 -1.48 5.59 -8.79
CA LYS A 5 -0.20 5.26 -8.17
C LYS A 5 0.03 6.11 -6.92
N ILE A 6 0.72 5.54 -5.92
CA ILE A 6 1.20 6.24 -4.73
C ILE A 6 2.73 6.24 -4.76
N GLN A 7 3.35 7.42 -4.82
CA GLN A 7 4.82 7.57 -4.82
C GLN A 7 5.32 8.42 -3.66
N THR A 8 4.47 9.28 -3.12
CA THR A 8 4.78 10.23 -2.06
C THR A 8 3.79 10.13 -0.90
N ASN A 9 4.16 10.67 0.25
CA ASN A 9 3.26 10.78 1.40
C ASN A 9 2.01 11.62 1.10
N GLU A 10 2.10 12.59 0.20
CA GLU A 10 0.92 13.36 -0.22
C GLU A 10 -0.02 12.52 -1.08
N ASP A 11 0.50 11.67 -1.98
CA ASP A 11 -0.32 10.71 -2.72
C ASP A 11 -1.01 9.73 -1.77
N LEU A 12 -0.29 9.25 -0.75
CA LEU A 12 -0.84 8.37 0.28
C LEU A 12 -1.97 9.06 1.05
N LYS A 13 -1.76 10.31 1.46
CA LYS A 13 -2.78 11.11 2.15
C LYS A 13 -4.04 11.31 1.31
N LEU A 14 -3.88 11.56 0.01
CA LEU A 14 -5.00 11.67 -0.93
C LEU A 14 -5.73 10.33 -1.09
N ALA A 15 -4.99 9.22 -1.20
CA ALA A 15 -5.57 7.88 -1.29
C ALA A 15 -6.37 7.52 -0.03
N LEU A 16 -5.81 7.76 1.17
CA LEU A 16 -6.49 7.54 2.45
C LEU A 16 -7.75 8.41 2.58
N SER A 17 -7.67 9.68 2.20
CA SER A 17 -8.83 10.58 2.20
C SER A 17 -9.93 10.14 1.23
N ARG A 18 -9.57 9.41 0.15
CA ARG A 18 -10.54 8.82 -0.78
C ARG A 18 -11.14 7.53 -0.21
N VAL A 19 -10.33 6.69 0.43
CA VAL A 19 -10.79 5.48 1.15
C VAL A 19 -11.84 5.83 2.19
N GLU A 20 -11.59 6.85 3.02
CA GLU A 20 -12.56 7.32 4.03
C GLU A 20 -13.93 7.69 3.44
N LYS A 21 -13.95 8.24 2.22
CA LYS A 21 -15.18 8.61 1.53
C LYS A 21 -15.91 7.42 0.92
N LEU A 22 -15.19 6.35 0.61
CA LEU A 22 -15.71 5.16 -0.06
C LEU A 22 -16.05 4.02 0.92
N TRP A 23 -15.60 4.11 2.18
CA TRP A 23 -15.65 3.03 3.16
C TRP A 23 -17.05 2.45 3.37
N ASP A 24 -18.06 3.32 3.44
CA ASP A 24 -19.46 2.94 3.66
C ASP A 24 -20.28 2.92 2.35
N SER A 25 -19.62 2.94 1.19
CA SER A 25 -20.33 2.93 -0.09
C SER A 25 -20.85 1.54 -0.43
N GLU A 26 -22.12 1.49 -0.85
CA GLU A 26 -22.76 0.30 -1.41
C GLU A 26 -22.68 0.27 -2.95
N ASP A 27 -22.12 1.31 -3.60
CA ASP A 27 -21.96 1.32 -5.06
C ASP A 27 -20.87 0.32 -5.47
N PRO A 28 -21.19 -0.70 -6.29
CA PRO A 28 -20.21 -1.69 -6.73
C PRO A 28 -18.97 -1.10 -7.42
N GLN A 29 -19.10 0.03 -8.11
CA GLN A 29 -17.96 0.71 -8.75
C GLN A 29 -17.04 1.34 -7.71
N GLU A 30 -17.62 1.91 -6.66
CA GLU A 30 -16.89 2.50 -5.54
C GLU A 30 -16.19 1.43 -4.70
N VAL A 31 -16.81 0.25 -4.53
CA VAL A 31 -16.16 -0.91 -3.91
C VAL A 31 -14.96 -1.39 -4.73
N VAL A 32 -15.05 -1.41 -6.07
CA VAL A 32 -13.92 -1.74 -6.94
C VAL A 32 -12.80 -0.70 -6.83
N GLU A 33 -13.14 0.58 -6.74
CA GLU A 33 -12.19 1.66 -6.50
C GLU A 33 -11.50 1.48 -5.12
N LEU A 34 -12.27 1.19 -4.07
CA LEU A 34 -11.77 0.95 -2.72
C LEU A 34 -10.76 -0.21 -2.69
N ASN A 35 -11.09 -1.32 -3.35
CA ASN A 35 -10.18 -2.47 -3.45
C ASN A 35 -8.88 -2.09 -4.18
N SER A 36 -8.98 -1.28 -5.24
CA SER A 36 -7.82 -0.81 -5.98
C SER A 36 -6.93 0.11 -5.14
N LEU A 37 -7.54 1.01 -4.36
CA LEU A 37 -6.83 1.91 -3.44
C LEU A 37 -6.13 1.13 -2.32
N ALA A 38 -6.78 0.10 -1.77
CA ALA A 38 -6.19 -0.75 -0.75
C ALA A 38 -4.90 -1.43 -1.24
N THR A 39 -4.89 -1.98 -2.45
CA THR A 39 -3.68 -2.54 -3.07
C THR A 39 -2.58 -1.50 -3.22
N LEU A 40 -2.90 -0.31 -3.75
CA LEU A 40 -1.91 0.75 -3.94
C LEU A 40 -1.29 1.24 -2.63
N ILE A 41 -2.08 1.31 -1.56
CA ILE A 41 -1.60 1.68 -0.22
C ILE A 41 -0.68 0.60 0.33
N SER A 42 -1.10 -0.67 0.28
CA SER A 42 -0.29 -1.81 0.72
C SER A 42 1.06 -1.86 0.01
N ASP A 43 1.07 -1.74 -1.32
CA ASP A 43 2.30 -1.76 -2.12
C ASP A 43 3.26 -0.62 -1.73
N TYR A 44 2.72 0.56 -1.41
CA TYR A 44 3.50 1.71 -0.97
C TYR A 44 4.12 1.48 0.42
N GLU A 45 3.32 0.98 1.37
CA GLU A 45 3.77 0.67 2.73
C GLU A 45 4.83 -0.45 2.74
N ASP A 46 4.61 -1.51 1.97
CA ASP A 46 5.57 -2.62 1.83
C ASP A 46 6.90 -2.13 1.26
N LYS A 47 6.85 -1.24 0.27
CA LYS A 47 8.05 -0.62 -0.28
C LYS A 47 8.81 0.19 0.79
N LEU A 48 8.12 0.99 1.60
CA LEU A 48 8.75 1.75 2.68
C LEU A 48 9.40 0.80 3.70
N LEU A 49 8.68 -0.24 4.10
CA LEU A 49 9.21 -1.26 5.01
C LEU A 49 10.46 -1.95 4.45
N CYS A 50 10.46 -2.29 3.16
CA CYS A 50 11.64 -2.86 2.51
C CYS A 50 12.83 -1.88 2.55
N GLN A 51 12.59 -0.60 2.27
CA GLN A 51 13.64 0.43 2.35
C GLN A 51 14.19 0.58 3.76
N GLU A 52 13.34 0.57 4.79
CA GLU A 52 13.77 0.60 6.19
C GLU A 52 14.59 -0.63 6.57
N ARG A 53 14.20 -1.82 6.10
CA ARG A 53 14.93 -3.06 6.38
C ARG A 53 16.29 -3.12 5.70
N MET A 54 16.43 -2.56 4.49
CA MET A 54 17.73 -2.47 3.80
C MET A 54 18.74 -1.59 4.56
N ALA A 55 18.28 -0.71 5.43
CA ALA A 55 19.17 0.10 6.29
C ALA A 55 19.67 -0.67 7.53
N GLN A 56 19.15 -1.87 7.80
CA GLN A 56 19.51 -2.67 8.96
C GLN A 56 20.69 -3.61 8.64
N PRO A 57 21.48 -4.02 9.67
CA PRO A 57 22.54 -5.00 9.48
C PRO A 57 22.00 -6.34 8.96
N GLU A 58 22.63 -6.88 7.93
CA GLU A 58 22.33 -8.21 7.42
C GLU A 58 22.98 -9.29 8.31
N PHE A 59 22.33 -10.44 8.41
CA PHE A 59 22.89 -11.63 9.03
C PHE A 59 22.68 -12.83 8.13
N LYS A 60 23.73 -13.65 8.00
CA LYS A 60 23.68 -14.85 7.17
C LYS A 60 22.96 -15.97 7.93
N VAL A 61 21.95 -16.56 7.30
CA VAL A 61 21.27 -17.77 7.78
C VAL A 61 21.48 -18.86 6.75
N ASP A 62 21.93 -20.03 7.20
CA ASP A 62 21.95 -21.23 6.37
C ASP A 62 20.58 -21.91 6.47
N ILE A 63 19.80 -21.87 5.38
CA ILE A 63 18.49 -22.53 5.30
C ILE A 63 18.71 -23.98 4.83
N ASP A 64 18.27 -24.97 5.62
CA ASP A 64 18.36 -26.39 5.28
C ASP A 64 17.13 -26.79 4.45
N ASP A 65 17.29 -26.92 3.13
CA ASP A 65 16.22 -27.29 2.18
C ASP A 65 15.88 -28.81 2.18
N ARG A 66 16.12 -29.50 3.30
CA ARG A 66 15.88 -30.95 3.45
C ARG A 66 14.43 -31.35 3.62
#